data_AF-A0A535KNB4-F1
#
_entry.id   AF-A0A535KNB4-F1
#
_cell.length_a   1.000
_cell.length_b   1.000
_cell.length_c   1.000
_cell.angle_alpha   90.00
_cell.angle_beta   90.00
_cell.angle_gamma   90.00
#
_symmetry.space_group_name_H-M   'P 1'
#
loop_
_entity.id
_entity.type
_entity.pdbx_description
1 polymer ?
#
loop_
_entity_poly.entity_id
_entity_poly.type
_entity_poly.pdbx_seq_one_letter_code
_entity_poly.pdbx_strand_id
1 'polypeptide(L)' 'PSEQRQVIELAYFGGYTHAEIAEKVNIPLGTVKGRMRLGLQKMKHLLREYGLDTAW' A
#
# COMPACT_ATOMS: atom_id res chain seq x y z
N PRO A 1 4.61 -6.26 -6.36
CA PRO A 1 4.18 -5.73 -7.68
C PRO A 1 4.32 -4.21 -7.69
N SER A 2 4.67 -3.61 -8.84
CA SER A 2 4.84 -2.15 -8.98
C SER A 2 3.58 -1.38 -8.54
N GLU A 3 2.41 -1.83 -8.97
CA GLU A 3 1.13 -1.18 -8.68
C GLU A 3 0.76 -1.12 -7.19
N GLN A 4 1.14 -2.14 -6.41
CA GLN A 4 0.91 -2.17 -4.97
C GLN A 4 1.88 -1.24 -4.24
N ARG A 5 3.14 -1.20 -4.70
CA ARG A 5 4.16 -0.28 -4.18
C ARG A 5 3.76 1.17 -4.45
N GLN A 6 3.34 1.50 -5.66
CA GLN A 6 2.97 2.86 -6.06
C GLN A 6 1.87 3.45 -5.15
N VAL A 7 0.80 2.70 -4.87
CA VAL A 7 -0.27 3.22 -4.00
C VAL A 7 0.17 3.38 -2.54
N ILE A 8 1.06 2.51 -2.05
CA ILE A 8 1.66 2.63 -0.70
C ILE A 8 2.55 3.87 -0.64
N GLU A 9 3.38 4.08 -1.65
CA GLU A 9 4.30 5.22 -1.67
C GLU A 9 3.56 6.55 -1.71
N LEU A 10 2.54 6.66 -2.58
CA LEU A 10 1.72 7.86 -2.64
C LEU A 10 0.97 8.13 -1.33
N ALA A 11 0.49 7.10 -0.63
CA ALA A 11 -0.24 7.30 0.62
C ALA A 11 0.69 7.69 1.79
N TYR A 12 1.76 6.92 2.01
CA TYR A 12 2.59 7.07 3.21
C TYR A 12 3.76 8.04 3.05
N PHE A 13 4.33 8.16 1.84
CA PHE A 13 5.42 9.09 1.56
C PHE A 13 4.96 10.33 0.79
N GLY A 14 3.88 10.21 0.01
CA GLY A 14 3.28 11.32 -0.72
C GLY A 14 2.18 12.08 0.03
N GLY A 15 1.64 11.52 1.13
CA GLY A 15 0.58 12.14 1.93
C GLY A 15 -0.80 12.20 1.25
N TYR A 16 -0.98 11.51 0.12
CA TYR A 16 -2.24 11.52 -0.62
C TYR A 16 -3.27 10.59 0.03
N THR A 17 -4.52 11.02 0.09
CA THR A 17 -5.66 10.15 0.39
C THR A 17 -5.88 9.12 -0.72
N HIS A 18 -6.56 8.02 -0.40
CA HIS A 18 -6.88 7.00 -1.42
C HIS A 18 -7.73 7.55 -2.59
N ALA A 19 -8.55 8.59 -2.36
CA ALA A 19 -9.35 9.24 -3.38
C ALA A 19 -8.46 10.07 -4.33
N GLU A 20 -7.57 10.90 -3.78
CA GLU A 20 -6.60 11.67 -4.58
C GLU A 20 -5.67 10.75 -5.37
N ILE A 21 -5.28 9.60 -4.82
CA ILE A 21 -4.51 8.59 -5.55
C ILE A 21 -5.32 8.05 -6.74
N ALA A 22 -6.60 7.71 -6.53
CA ALA A 22 -7.46 7.17 -7.58
C ALA A 22 -7.57 8.15 -8.77
N GLU A 23 -7.72 9.44 -8.48
CA GLU A 23 -7.73 10.50 -9.48
C GLU A 23 -6.36 10.65 -10.15
N LYS A 24 -5.28 10.72 -9.36
CA LYS A 24 -3.91 10.97 -9.84
C LYS A 24 -3.40 9.87 -10.79
N VAL A 25 -3.72 8.61 -10.50
CA VAL A 25 -3.30 7.46 -11.34
C VAL A 25 -4.40 6.95 -12.27
N ASN A 26 -5.55 7.64 -12.31
CA ASN A 26 -6.70 7.34 -13.17
C ASN A 26 -7.17 5.87 -13.09
N ILE A 27 -7.42 5.39 -11.87
CA ILE A 27 -8.00 4.05 -11.63
C ILE A 27 -9.13 4.12 -10.60
N PRO A 28 -10.05 3.15 -10.55
CA PRO A 28 -11.12 3.15 -9.56
C PRO A 28 -10.61 3.16 -8.11
N LEU A 29 -11.28 3.90 -7.23
CA LEU A 29 -10.97 3.93 -5.78
C LEU A 29 -10.96 2.51 -5.15
N GLY A 30 -11.85 1.63 -5.60
CA GLY A 30 -11.86 0.22 -5.18
C GLY A 30 -10.56 -0.51 -5.53
N THR A 31 -9.99 -0.23 -6.71
CA THR A 31 -8.69 -0.78 -7.15
C THR A 31 -7.55 -0.25 -6.29
N VAL A 32 -7.55 1.04 -5.95
CA VAL A 32 -6.57 1.64 -5.02
C VAL A 32 -6.62 0.92 -3.67
N LYS A 33 -7.81 0.80 -3.07
CA LYS A 33 -8.01 0.11 -1.78
C LYS A 33 -7.58 -1.37 -1.85
N GLY A 34 -7.89 -2.05 -2.94
CA GLY A 34 -7.47 -3.44 -3.18
C GLY A 34 -5.95 -3.59 -3.25
N ARG A 35 -5.27 -2.74 -4.01
CA ARG A 35 -3.81 -2.71 -4.12
C ARG A 35 -3.15 -2.37 -2.77
N MET A 36 -3.71 -1.41 -2.03
CA MET A 36 -3.23 -1.05 -0.69
C MET A 36 -3.31 -2.24 0.26
N ARG A 37 -4.48 -2.90 0.33
CA ARG A 37 -4.69 -4.08 1.19
C ARG A 37 -3.69 -5.19 0.87
N LEU A 38 -3.53 -5.56 -0.40
CA LEU A 38 -2.62 -6.62 -0.81
C LEU A 38 -1.15 -6.26 -0.54
N GLY A 39 -0.77 -5.00 -0.79
CA GLY A 39 0.58 -4.51 -0.51
C GLY A 39 0.92 -4.53 0.98
N LEU A 40 0.04 -3.99 1.82
CA LEU A 40 0.21 -4.00 3.28
C LEU A 40 0.24 -5.42 3.85
N GLN A 41 -0.63 -6.32 3.38
CA GLN A 41 -0.61 -7.73 3.78
C GLN A 41 0.73 -8.40 3.43
N LYS A 42 1.27 -8.12 2.24
CA LYS A 42 2.57 -8.65 1.84
C LYS A 42 3.70 -8.11 2.71
N MET A 43 3.70 -6.81 3.01
CA MET A 43 4.72 -6.23 3.90
C MET A 43 4.64 -6.81 5.32
N LYS A 44 3.43 -6.98 5.87
CA LYS A 44 3.25 -7.66 7.16
C LYS A 44 3.83 -9.07 7.17
N HIS A 45 3.62 -9.83 6.10
CA HIS A 45 4.17 -11.19 5.98
C HIS A 45 5.70 -11.17 5.90
N LEU A 46 6.28 -10.26 5.13
CA LEU A 46 7.74 -10.12 5.04
C LEU A 46 8.34 -9.71 6.39
N LEU A 47 7.75 -8.75 7.09
CA LEU A 47 8.22 -8.34 8.42
C LEU A 47 8.20 -9.50 9.42
N ARG A 48 7.20 -10.38 9.35
CA ARG A 48 7.14 -11.63 10.11
C ARG A 48 8.27 -12.58 9.79
N GLU A 49 8.52 -12.81 8.50
CA GLU A 49 9.61 -13.67 8.05
C GLU A 49 10.98 -13.17 8.52
N TYR A 50 11.17 -11.85 8.55
CA TYR A 50 12.38 -11.22 9.08
C TYR A 50 12.44 -11.16 10.62
N GLY A 51 11.40 -11.60 11.34
CA GLY A 51 11.33 -11.52 12.81
C GLY A 51 11.24 -10.09 13.33
N LEU A 52 10.82 -9.13 12.50
CA LEU A 52 10.73 -7.70 12.84
C LEU A 52 9.37 -7.33 13.44
N ASP A 53 8.40 -8.25 13.49
CA ASP A 53 7.06 -8.00 14.06
C ASP A 53 6.90 -8.47 15.52
N THR A 54 7.93 -9.10 16.10
CA THR A 54 7.94 -9.61 17.49
C THR A 54 8.60 -8.66 18.49
N ALA A 55 9.19 -7.56 18.03
CA ALA A 55 9.89 -6.59 18.86
C ALA A 55 8.95 -5.48 19.36
N TRP A 56 7.96 -5.82 20.18
CA TRP A 56 7.22 -4.88 21.05
C TRP A 56 6.78 -5.58 22.33
#